data_AF-A0A1F8X9B5-F1
#
_entry.id   AF-A0A1F8X9B5-F1
#
_cell.length_a   1.000
_cell.length_b   1.000
_cell.length_c   1.000
_cell.angle_alpha   90.00
_cell.angle_beta   90.00
_cell.angle_gamma   90.00
#
_symmetry.space_group_name_H-M   'P 1'
#
loop_
_entity.id
_entity.type
_entity.pdbx_description
1 polymer ?
#
loop_
_entity_poly.entity_id
_entity_poly.type
_entity_poly.pdbx_seq_one_letter_code
_entity_poly.pdbx_strand_id
1 'polypeptide(L)'
;MRLVFVLAILLVSSTAWAFDVKKELEGKGMKKELINNLNNSCLEALDYDFKKGNSYWNTLWNKQSEMALVDFLQGTKHYSLTLLPMKDGSCQASRTVTAYWTNTCGALAEKYRQNYPAGSINIRKRENVYAWISSSRGTDIYLYNVPNGCVEVFREFYVRTPKKK
;
A
#
# COMPACT_ATOMS: atom_id res chain seq x y z
N MET A 1 32.90 0.57 46.86
CA MET A 1 31.91 0.36 45.78
C MET A 1 31.66 1.68 45.07
N ARG A 2 32.17 1.85 43.84
CA ARG A 2 31.75 2.93 42.94
C ARG A 2 31.32 2.26 41.64
N LEU A 3 30.00 2.20 41.43
CA LEU A 3 29.40 1.84 40.16
C LEU A 3 29.73 2.95 39.17
N VAL A 4 30.55 2.62 38.17
CA VAL A 4 30.61 3.30 36.89
C VAL A 4 30.54 2.19 35.84
N PHE A 5 29.92 2.47 34.70
CA PHE A 5 29.62 1.59 33.56
C PHE A 5 28.19 1.06 33.46
N VAL A 6 27.24 1.97 33.29
CA VAL A 6 26.12 1.75 32.37
C VAL A 6 25.89 3.06 31.60
N LEU A 7 26.70 3.33 30.58
CA LEU A 7 26.43 4.43 29.65
C LEU A 7 26.93 4.07 28.24
N ALA A 8 26.38 3.01 27.64
CA ALA A 8 26.62 2.68 26.23
C ALA A 8 25.57 1.73 25.63
N ILE A 9 24.27 1.87 25.92
CA ILE A 9 23.24 1.06 25.24
C ILE A 9 21.96 1.87 24.99
N LEU A 10 22.02 2.98 24.26
CA LEU A 10 20.78 3.66 23.81
C LEU A 10 20.84 4.26 22.38
N LEU A 11 21.85 3.93 21.56
CA LEU A 11 21.96 4.46 20.19
C LEU A 11 21.87 3.40 19.07
N VAL A 12 21.68 2.11 19.38
CA VAL A 12 21.67 1.03 18.37
C VAL A 12 20.26 0.63 17.92
N SER A 13 19.21 1.11 18.58
CA SER A 13 17.85 0.61 18.35
C SER A 13 17.25 1.02 17.00
N SER A 14 17.56 2.19 16.45
CA SER A 14 16.91 2.60 15.18
C SER A 14 17.51 1.96 13.93
N THR A 15 18.79 1.56 13.96
CA THR A 15 19.46 0.92 12.80
C THR A 15 19.23 -0.58 12.76
N ALA A 16 19.05 -1.22 13.92
CA ALA A 16 18.69 -2.65 14.01
C ALA A 16 17.33 -2.94 13.34
N TRP A 17 16.31 -2.13 13.64
CA TRP A 17 14.95 -2.35 13.10
C TRP A 17 14.84 -2.09 11.59
N ALA A 18 15.55 -1.10 11.06
CA ALA A 18 15.61 -0.86 9.61
C ALA A 18 16.28 -2.01 8.86
N PHE A 19 17.30 -2.62 9.48
CA PHE A 19 18.00 -3.78 8.93
C PHE A 19 17.12 -5.05 8.96
N ASP A 20 16.28 -5.17 9.99
CA ASP A 20 15.33 -6.28 10.12
C ASP A 20 14.25 -6.24 9.03
N VAL A 21 13.67 -5.07 8.73
CA VAL A 21 12.66 -4.94 7.65
C VAL A 21 13.25 -5.22 6.27
N LYS A 22 14.48 -4.77 6.00
CA LYS A 22 15.16 -5.08 4.73
C LYS A 22 15.34 -6.58 4.55
N LYS A 23 15.85 -7.27 5.57
CA LYS A 23 16.04 -8.73 5.55
C LYS A 23 14.71 -9.47 5.41
N GLU A 24 13.67 -9.00 6.09
CA GLU A 24 12.33 -9.60 5.98
C GLU A 24 11.80 -9.49 4.55
N LEU A 25 11.90 -8.31 3.92
CA LEU A 25 11.49 -8.09 2.54
C LEU A 25 12.31 -8.93 1.55
N GLU A 26 13.63 -9.04 1.74
CA GLU A 26 14.49 -9.93 0.96
C GLU A 26 14.07 -11.39 1.12
N GLY A 27 13.79 -11.83 2.36
CA GLY A 27 13.32 -13.19 2.66
C GLY A 27 11.94 -13.50 2.09
N LYS A 28 11.10 -12.47 1.87
CA LYS A 28 9.83 -12.56 1.14
C LYS A 28 10.02 -12.52 -0.40
N GLY A 29 11.25 -12.38 -0.89
CA GLY A 29 11.59 -12.45 -2.31
C GLY A 29 11.65 -11.11 -3.04
N MET A 30 11.66 -9.98 -2.33
CA MET A 30 11.73 -8.65 -2.93
C MET A 30 13.13 -8.34 -3.48
N LYS A 31 13.21 -7.64 -4.61
CA LYS A 31 14.49 -7.31 -5.28
C LYS A 31 15.32 -6.36 -4.41
N LYS A 32 16.60 -6.72 -4.19
CA LYS A 32 17.57 -5.91 -3.44
C LYS A 32 17.74 -4.49 -3.98
N GLU A 33 17.74 -4.34 -5.31
CA GLU A 33 17.83 -3.03 -5.95
C GLU A 33 16.71 -2.09 -5.49
N LEU A 34 15.47 -2.60 -5.43
CA LEU A 34 14.32 -1.83 -4.95
C LEU A 34 14.49 -1.46 -3.47
N ILE A 35 14.81 -2.45 -2.63
CA ILE A 35 14.97 -2.28 -1.18
C ILE A 35 16.04 -1.23 -0.85
N ASN A 36 17.12 -1.18 -1.63
CA ASN A 36 18.23 -0.28 -1.39
C ASN A 36 17.93 1.17 -1.80
N ASN A 37 17.00 1.38 -2.74
CA ASN A 37 16.57 2.72 -3.16
C ASN A 37 15.46 3.32 -2.28
N LEU A 38 14.78 2.49 -1.48
CA LEU A 38 13.72 2.96 -0.58
C LEU A 38 14.26 3.42 0.78
N ASN A 39 13.69 4.50 1.31
CA ASN A 39 13.90 4.91 2.69
C ASN A 39 13.13 3.97 3.66
N ASN A 40 13.43 4.05 4.96
CA ASN A 40 12.83 3.16 5.96
C ASN A 40 11.30 3.26 6.00
N SER A 41 10.73 4.45 5.89
CA SER A 41 9.28 4.64 5.87
C SER A 41 8.62 3.91 4.69
N CYS A 42 9.26 3.92 3.51
CA CYS A 42 8.76 3.19 2.34
C CYS A 42 8.96 1.67 2.46
N LEU A 43 10.04 1.22 3.08
CA LEU A 43 10.25 -0.20 3.37
C LEU A 43 9.19 -0.72 4.33
N GLU A 44 8.85 0.04 5.36
CA GLU A 44 7.78 -0.34 6.27
C GLU A 44 6.39 -0.30 5.60
N ALA A 45 6.14 0.62 4.67
CA ALA A 45 4.91 0.65 3.88
C ALA A 45 4.82 -0.58 2.97
N LEU A 46 5.92 -0.93 2.29
CA LEU A 46 6.03 -2.13 1.47
C LEU A 46 5.79 -3.40 2.29
N ASP A 47 6.41 -3.51 3.46
CA ASP A 47 6.29 -4.68 4.34
C ASP A 47 4.88 -4.86 4.92
N TYR A 48 4.21 -3.76 5.23
CA TYR A 48 2.83 -3.78 5.70
C TYR A 48 1.90 -4.45 4.68
N ASP A 49 2.04 -4.13 3.39
CA ASP A 49 1.20 -4.68 2.33
C ASP A 49 1.72 -6.04 1.80
N PHE A 50 3.04 -6.27 1.84
CA PHE A 50 3.67 -7.47 1.31
C PHE A 50 3.73 -8.60 2.34
N LYS A 51 2.80 -9.57 2.21
CA LYS A 51 2.72 -10.75 3.08
C LYS A 51 3.45 -11.94 2.47
N LYS A 52 3.97 -12.81 3.33
CA LYS A 52 4.65 -14.05 2.93
C LYS A 52 3.71 -14.92 2.09
N GLY A 53 4.19 -15.41 0.94
CA GLY A 53 3.41 -16.23 0.01
C GLY A 53 2.70 -15.45 -1.10
N ASN A 54 2.80 -14.11 -1.12
CA ASN A 54 2.31 -13.31 -2.23
C ASN A 54 3.20 -13.53 -3.48
N SER A 55 2.59 -13.78 -4.65
CA SER A 55 3.30 -13.86 -5.93
C SER A 55 3.42 -12.47 -6.53
N TYR A 56 4.64 -12.03 -6.85
CA TYR A 56 4.86 -10.78 -7.58
C TYR A 56 5.17 -11.09 -9.05
N TRP A 57 4.82 -10.18 -9.96
CA TRP A 57 5.22 -10.28 -11.38
C TRP A 57 5.90 -9.02 -11.90
N ASN A 58 5.78 -7.88 -11.21
CA ASN A 58 6.39 -6.63 -11.65
C ASN A 58 6.87 -5.79 -10.45
N THR A 59 8.16 -5.49 -10.44
CA THR A 59 8.80 -4.58 -9.49
C THR A 59 9.77 -3.70 -10.26
N LEU A 60 9.55 -2.39 -10.21
CA LEU A 60 10.30 -1.39 -10.96
C LEU A 60 10.72 -0.26 -10.02
N TRP A 61 11.99 0.15 -10.13
CA TRP A 61 12.45 1.44 -9.67
C TRP A 61 12.58 2.37 -10.87
N ASN A 62 11.81 3.45 -10.89
CA ASN A 62 11.94 4.51 -11.89
C ASN A 62 12.91 5.57 -11.35
N LYS A 63 14.07 5.69 -11.99
CA LYS A 63 15.13 6.62 -11.59
C LYS A 63 14.78 8.07 -11.85
N GLN A 64 13.97 8.36 -12.87
CA GLN A 64 13.60 9.72 -13.26
C GLN A 64 12.62 10.35 -12.25
N SER A 65 11.66 9.58 -11.77
CA SER A 65 10.67 10.04 -10.79
C SER A 65 10.99 9.61 -9.34
N GLU A 66 12.11 8.92 -9.13
CA GLU A 66 12.54 8.35 -7.85
C GLU A 66 11.42 7.58 -7.15
N MET A 67 10.73 6.73 -7.92
CA MET A 67 9.55 6.00 -7.44
C MET A 67 9.66 4.50 -7.65
N ALA A 68 9.10 3.75 -6.72
CA ALA A 68 8.93 2.32 -6.84
C ALA A 68 7.50 1.96 -7.23
N LEU A 69 7.35 0.96 -8.10
CA LEU A 69 6.09 0.30 -8.40
C LEU A 69 6.23 -1.19 -8.11
N VAL A 70 5.27 -1.74 -7.37
CA VAL A 70 5.26 -3.14 -6.93
C VAL A 70 3.88 -3.72 -7.18
N ASP A 71 3.78 -4.67 -8.10
CA ASP A 71 2.56 -5.41 -8.40
C ASP A 71 2.65 -6.83 -7.82
N PHE A 72 1.62 -7.25 -7.08
CA PHE A 72 1.55 -8.56 -6.47
C PHE A 72 0.13 -9.11 -6.33
N LEU A 73 0.01 -10.44 -6.27
CA LEU A 73 -1.24 -11.14 -5.94
C LEU A 73 -1.29 -11.49 -4.48
N GLN A 74 -2.48 -11.35 -3.92
CA GLN A 74 -2.85 -11.95 -2.65
C GLN A 74 -4.22 -12.62 -2.81
N GLY A 75 -4.21 -13.95 -2.99
CA GLY A 75 -5.40 -14.70 -3.37
C GLY A 75 -5.91 -14.29 -4.75
N THR A 76 -7.18 -13.89 -4.85
CA THR A 76 -7.83 -13.44 -6.10
C THR A 76 -7.71 -11.94 -6.37
N LYS A 77 -6.97 -11.21 -5.53
CA LYS A 77 -6.84 -9.76 -5.59
C LYS A 77 -5.49 -9.35 -6.16
N HIS A 78 -5.52 -8.42 -7.10
CA HIS A 78 -4.33 -7.80 -7.66
C HIS A 78 -4.03 -6.50 -6.91
N TYR A 79 -2.82 -6.37 -6.38
CA TYR A 79 -2.34 -5.18 -5.70
C TYR A 79 -1.31 -4.49 -6.57
N SER A 80 -1.37 -3.17 -6.63
CA SER A 80 -0.32 -2.31 -7.18
C SER A 80 0.01 -1.23 -6.16
N LEU A 81 1.26 -1.22 -5.70
CA LEU A 81 1.76 -0.28 -4.72
C LEU A 81 2.77 0.64 -5.39
N THR A 82 2.50 1.94 -5.34
CA THR A 82 3.42 2.99 -5.73
C THR A 82 4.01 3.62 -4.48
N LEU A 83 5.34 3.69 -4.38
CA LEU A 83 6.05 4.27 -3.25
C LEU A 83 6.95 5.40 -3.72
N LEU A 84 6.89 6.53 -3.02
CA LEU A 84 7.68 7.73 -3.27
C LEU A 84 8.42 8.10 -1.99
N PRO A 85 9.73 7.79 -1.88
CA PRO A 85 10.57 8.27 -0.80
C PRO A 85 10.67 9.79 -0.85
N MET A 86 10.35 10.46 0.25
CA MET A 86 10.42 11.91 0.36
C MET A 86 11.72 12.35 1.03
N LYS A 87 12.17 13.59 0.76
CA LYS A 87 13.42 14.15 1.30
C LYS A 87 13.42 14.28 2.83
N ASP A 88 12.24 14.41 3.44
CA ASP A 88 12.06 14.47 4.91
C ASP A 88 12.09 13.07 5.57
N GLY A 89 12.35 12.02 4.79
CA GLY A 89 12.36 10.63 5.24
C GLY A 89 10.97 9.99 5.30
N SER A 90 9.89 10.73 5.00
CA SER A 90 8.55 10.15 4.85
C SER A 90 8.43 9.34 3.57
N CYS A 91 7.34 8.59 3.46
CA CYS A 91 6.98 7.87 2.25
C CYS A 91 5.56 8.25 1.84
N GLN A 92 5.40 8.76 0.62
CA GLN A 92 4.09 8.80 -0.01
C GLN A 92 3.81 7.45 -0.65
N ALA A 93 2.69 6.84 -0.29
CA ALA A 93 2.27 5.56 -0.83
C ALA A 93 0.89 5.71 -1.49
N SER A 94 0.74 5.11 -2.67
CA SER A 94 -0.54 4.92 -3.34
C SER A 94 -0.75 3.44 -3.54
N ARG A 95 -1.81 2.90 -2.93
CA ARG A 95 -2.18 1.49 -3.05
C ARG A 95 -3.40 1.35 -3.93
N THR A 96 -3.32 0.47 -4.91
CA THR A 96 -4.46 0.08 -5.74
C THR A 96 -4.75 -1.40 -5.54
N VAL A 97 -5.99 -1.76 -5.26
CA VAL A 97 -6.46 -3.15 -5.17
C VAL A 97 -7.52 -3.37 -6.22
N THR A 98 -7.31 -4.33 -7.11
CA THR A 98 -8.29 -4.73 -8.11
C THR A 98 -8.84 -6.11 -7.75
N ALA A 99 -10.15 -6.21 -7.64
CA ALA A 99 -10.87 -7.45 -7.35
C ALA A 99 -11.93 -7.71 -8.41
N TYR A 100 -11.99 -8.96 -8.88
CA TYR A 100 -13.02 -9.42 -9.81
C TYR A 100 -14.15 -10.08 -9.03
N TRP A 101 -15.39 -9.69 -9.34
CA TRP A 101 -16.60 -10.23 -8.74
C TRP A 101 -17.52 -10.80 -9.82
N THR A 102 -18.17 -11.93 -9.52
CA THR A 102 -19.24 -12.50 -10.37
C THR A 102 -20.57 -11.76 -10.21
N ASN A 103 -20.72 -10.95 -9.17
CA ASN A 103 -21.90 -10.11 -8.93
C ASN A 103 -21.94 -8.92 -9.89
N THR A 104 -23.15 -8.41 -10.16
CA THR A 104 -23.33 -7.17 -10.92
C THR A 104 -22.85 -5.96 -10.12
N CYS A 105 -22.36 -4.91 -10.80
CA CYS A 105 -21.94 -3.69 -10.11
C CYS A 105 -23.07 -3.02 -9.33
N GLY A 106 -24.33 -3.21 -9.74
CA GLY A 106 -25.49 -2.69 -9.01
C GLY A 106 -25.67 -3.30 -7.63
N ALA A 107 -25.55 -4.62 -7.52
CA ALA A 107 -25.61 -5.29 -6.24
C ALA A 107 -24.47 -4.86 -5.30
N LEU A 108 -23.26 -4.70 -5.83
CA LEU A 108 -22.10 -4.22 -5.06
C LEU A 108 -22.29 -2.77 -4.59
N ALA A 109 -22.74 -1.87 -5.47
CA ALA A 109 -22.98 -0.47 -5.11
C ALA A 109 -24.08 -0.32 -4.05
N GLU A 110 -25.14 -1.14 -4.12
CA GLU A 110 -26.20 -1.14 -3.09
C GLU A 110 -25.64 -1.55 -1.73
N LYS A 111 -24.84 -2.62 -1.70
CA LYS A 111 -24.15 -3.06 -0.48
C LYS A 111 -23.29 -1.94 0.09
N TYR A 112 -22.58 -1.18 -0.74
CA TYR A 112 -21.84 -0.02 -0.27
C TYR A 112 -22.76 1.06 0.33
N ARG A 113 -23.86 1.40 -0.35
CA ARG A 113 -24.83 2.39 0.15
C ARG A 113 -25.38 2.02 1.52
N GLN A 114 -25.61 0.73 1.78
CA GLN A 114 -26.10 0.24 3.08
C GLN A 114 -25.05 0.32 4.20
N ASN A 115 -23.76 0.14 3.87
CA ASN A 115 -22.70 0.02 4.86
C ASN A 115 -21.98 1.34 5.19
N TYR A 116 -22.23 2.39 4.42
CA TYR A 116 -21.57 3.67 4.57
C TYR A 116 -22.59 4.77 4.91
N PRO A 117 -22.19 5.77 5.72
CA PRO A 117 -23.06 6.89 6.05
C PRO A 117 -23.64 7.57 4.81
N ALA A 118 -24.89 8.03 4.90
CA ALA A 118 -25.49 8.84 3.83
C ALA A 118 -24.58 10.04 3.50
N GLY A 119 -24.26 10.23 2.22
CA GLY A 119 -23.39 11.31 1.74
C GLY A 119 -21.89 10.97 1.60
N SER A 120 -21.42 9.83 2.12
CA SER A 120 -20.03 9.38 1.91
C SER A 120 -19.82 8.58 0.62
N ILE A 121 -20.89 8.36 -0.16
CA ILE A 121 -20.88 7.63 -1.43
C ILE A 121 -21.50 8.52 -2.49
N ASN A 122 -20.72 8.85 -3.53
CA ASN A 122 -21.19 9.60 -4.69
C ASN A 122 -21.23 8.69 -5.91
N ILE A 123 -22.34 7.97 -6.10
CA ILE A 123 -22.53 7.11 -7.27
C ILE A 123 -22.76 8.00 -8.50
N ARG A 124 -21.68 8.29 -9.24
CA ARG A 124 -21.76 8.94 -10.55
C ARG A 124 -21.49 7.91 -11.62
N LYS A 125 -22.49 7.65 -12.46
CA LYS A 125 -22.31 6.88 -13.70
C LYS A 125 -21.51 7.74 -14.68
N ARG A 126 -20.22 7.46 -14.85
CA ARG A 126 -19.46 7.94 -16.03
C ARG A 126 -19.41 6.80 -17.04
N GLU A 127 -19.09 7.07 -18.30
CA GLU A 127 -18.86 6.00 -19.27
C GLU A 127 -17.87 4.97 -18.67
N ASN A 128 -18.35 3.73 -18.51
CA ASN A 128 -17.68 2.57 -17.90
C ASN A 128 -17.42 2.58 -16.38
N VAL A 129 -17.78 3.63 -15.62
CA VAL A 129 -17.68 3.65 -14.15
C VAL A 129 -19.08 3.67 -13.53
N TYR A 130 -19.45 2.60 -12.83
CA TYR A 130 -20.76 2.40 -12.21
C TYR A 130 -20.92 3.19 -10.89
N ALA A 131 -19.89 3.22 -10.04
CA ALA A 131 -19.87 3.98 -8.79
C ALA A 131 -18.46 4.47 -8.45
N TRP A 132 -18.37 5.63 -7.80
CA TRP A 132 -17.16 6.12 -7.15
C TRP A 132 -17.45 6.43 -5.67
N ILE A 133 -16.69 5.83 -4.76
CA ILE A 133 -16.81 6.07 -3.31
C ILE A 133 -15.56 6.78 -2.85
N SER A 134 -15.65 8.04 -2.44
CA SER A 134 -14.51 8.78 -1.88
C SER A 134 -14.71 8.91 -0.36
N SER A 135 -13.82 8.32 0.42
CA SER A 135 -13.83 8.46 1.87
C SER A 135 -13.10 9.74 2.28
N SER A 136 -13.47 10.33 3.43
CA SER A 136 -12.69 11.43 4.04
C SER A 136 -11.26 11.05 4.42
N ARG A 137 -10.91 9.76 4.30
CA ARG A 137 -9.56 9.21 4.51
C ARG A 137 -8.77 9.05 3.20
N GLY A 138 -9.28 9.53 2.06
CA GLY A 138 -8.58 9.48 0.78
C GLY A 138 -8.63 8.13 0.07
N THR A 139 -9.66 7.32 0.34
CA THR A 139 -9.92 6.05 -0.37
C THR A 139 -10.98 6.26 -1.44
N ASP A 140 -10.64 5.95 -2.68
CA ASP A 140 -11.54 5.95 -3.83
C ASP A 140 -11.87 4.51 -4.25
N ILE A 141 -13.14 4.13 -4.32
CA ILE A 141 -13.59 2.82 -4.84
C ILE A 141 -14.27 3.03 -6.18
N TYR A 142 -13.79 2.38 -7.23
CA TYR A 142 -14.36 2.42 -8.58
C TYR A 142 -14.96 1.07 -8.93
N LEU A 143 -16.19 1.05 -9.43
CA LEU A 143 -16.84 -0.17 -9.95
C LEU A 143 -16.93 -0.09 -11.48
N TYR A 144 -16.41 -1.08 -12.19
CA TYR A 144 -16.44 -1.17 -13.65
C TYR A 144 -17.26 -2.39 -14.07
N ASN A 145 -18.23 -2.19 -14.95
CA ASN A 145 -18.97 -3.31 -15.53
C ASN A 145 -18.05 -4.10 -16.46
N VAL A 146 -18.07 -5.42 -16.32
CA VAL A 146 -17.40 -6.36 -17.23
C VAL A 146 -18.36 -7.49 -17.61
N PRO A 147 -18.13 -8.22 -18.72
CA PRO A 147 -18.96 -9.39 -19.04
C PRO A 147 -19.04 -10.35 -17.85
N ASN A 148 -20.26 -10.73 -17.46
CA ASN A 148 -20.55 -11.65 -16.35
C ASN A 148 -20.08 -11.21 -14.96
N GLY A 149 -19.88 -9.90 -14.72
CA GLY A 149 -19.48 -9.47 -13.39
C GLY A 149 -19.21 -7.98 -13.22
N CYS A 150 -18.43 -7.69 -12.20
CA CYS A 150 -17.98 -6.35 -11.87
C CYS A 150 -16.51 -6.38 -11.45
N VAL A 151 -15.73 -5.43 -11.94
CA VAL A 151 -14.38 -5.17 -11.44
C VAL A 151 -14.46 -4.04 -10.45
N GLU A 152 -13.88 -4.27 -9.27
CA GLU A 152 -13.76 -3.28 -8.24
C GLU A 152 -12.31 -2.85 -8.08
N VAL A 153 -12.07 -1.54 -8.13
CA VAL A 153 -10.74 -0.94 -7.95
C VAL A 153 -10.76 -0.03 -6.74
N PHE A 154 -10.09 -0.42 -5.67
CA PHE A 154 -9.83 0.43 -4.51
C PHE A 154 -8.53 1.18 -4.72
N ARG A 155 -8.52 2.50 -4.54
CA ARG A 155 -7.31 3.31 -4.55
C ARG A 155 -7.22 4.08 -3.25
N GLU A 156 -6.11 3.97 -2.55
CA GLU A 156 -5.86 4.66 -1.30
C GLU A 156 -4.54 5.41 -1.38
N PHE A 157 -4.58 6.67 -0.96
CA PHE A 157 -3.38 7.49 -0.81
C PHE A 157 -3.12 7.75 0.66
N TYR A 158 -1.89 7.47 1.10
CA TYR A 158 -1.47 7.77 2.45
C TYR A 158 -0.01 8.22 2.49
N VAL A 159 0.34 8.97 3.53
CA VAL A 159 1.71 9.41 3.80
C VAL A 159 2.14 8.76 5.11
N ARG A 160 3.23 7.99 5.05
CA ARG A 160 3.86 7.40 6.24
C ARG A 160 5.03 8.28 6.66
N THR A 161 4.91 8.94 7.80
CA THR A 161 5.98 9.75 8.37
C THR A 161 6.95 8.90 9.19
N PRO A 162 8.24 9.29 9.29
CA PRO A 162 9.16 8.65 10.21
C PRO A 162 8.61 8.72 11.64
N LYS A 163 8.76 7.66 12.43
CA LYS A 163 8.48 7.75 13.87
C LYS A 163 9.45 8.78 14.48
N LYS A 164 8.91 9.81 15.13
CA LYS A 164 9.73 10.77 15.90
C LYS A 164 10.44 9.96 16.99
N LYS A 165 11.77 10.12 17.05
CA LYS A 165 12.61 9.56 18.11
C LYS A 165 12.33 10.25 19.44
#